data_AF-A0A6F9BJC0-F1
#
_entry.id   AF-A0A6F9BJC0-F1
#
_cell.length_a   1.000
_cell.length_b   1.000
_cell.length_c   1.000
_cell.angle_alpha   90.00
_cell.angle_beta   90.00
_cell.angle_gamma   90.00
#
_symmetry.space_group_name_H-M   'P 1'
#
loop_
_entity.id
_entity.type
_entity.pdbx_description
1 polymer ?
#
loop_
_entity_poly.entity_id
_entity_poly.type
_entity_poly.pdbx_seq_one_letter_code
_entity_poly.pdbx_strand_id
1 'polypeptide(L)'
;MLFLIITAFRVNFLTLYVTVQHKKLRTPLNYILLNLAVAELSMVVGGFTVILGTALQGYFFLSITGCNIEGFFAIMGGEIALWSLVVLAIERYIVV
;
A
#
# COMPACT_ATOMS: atom_id res chain seq x y z
N MET A 1 -1.27 -1.54 15.81
CA MET A 1 -1.58 -0.72 14.63
C MET A 1 -0.59 0.42 14.43
N LEU A 2 -0.29 1.25 15.44
CA LEU A 2 0.71 2.33 15.35
C LEU A 2 2.09 1.89 14.84
N PHE A 3 2.62 0.78 15.36
CA PHE A 3 3.88 0.21 14.88
C PHE A 3 3.86 -0.07 13.37
N LEU A 4 2.80 -0.71 12.87
CA LEU A 4 2.63 -1.04 11.45
C LEU A 4 2.54 0.21 10.58
N ILE A 5 1.81 1.23 11.01
CA ILE A 5 1.68 2.49 10.26
C ILE A 5 3.05 3.17 10.13
N ILE A 6 3.82 3.26 11.21
CA ILE A 6 5.13 3.92 11.19
C ILE A 6 6.14 3.16 10.33
N THR A 7 6.19 1.82 10.46
CA THR A 7 7.15 1.01 9.71
C THR A 7 6.76 0.89 8.25
N ALA A 8 5.49 0.55 7.94
CA ALA A 8 5.01 0.39 6.58
C ALA A 8 5.09 1.71 5.79
N PHE A 9 4.77 2.84 6.42
CA PHE A 9 4.91 4.14 5.76
C PHE A 9 6.37 4.43 5.40
N ARG A 10 7.30 4.23 6.34
CA ARG A 10 8.73 4.48 6.07
C ARG A 10 9.29 3.55 5.00
N VAL A 11 8.98 2.26 5.08
CA VAL A 11 9.51 1.25 4.14
C VAL A 11 9.00 1.53 2.73
N ASN A 12 7.69 1.72 2.55
CA ASN A 12 7.11 1.94 1.23
C ASN A 12 7.44 3.32 0.65
N PHE A 13 7.59 4.34 1.50
CA PHE A 13 8.06 5.64 1.03
C PHE A 13 9.53 5.57 0.57
N LEU A 14 10.37 4.84 1.30
CA LEU A 14 11.77 4.66 0.92
C LEU A 14 11.92 3.88 -0.39
N THR A 15 11.13 2.82 -0.60
CA THR A 15 11.15 2.05 -1.87
C THR A 15 10.74 2.92 -3.05
N LEU A 16 9.71 3.74 -2.90
CA LEU A 16 9.30 4.71 -3.92
C LEU A 16 10.41 5.74 -4.19
N TYR A 17 10.96 6.35 -3.13
CA TYR A 17 12.00 7.37 -3.24
C TYR A 17 13.28 6.85 -3.92
N VAL A 18 13.78 5.70 -3.49
CA VAL A 18 15.01 5.08 -4.02
C VAL A 18 14.83 4.71 -5.49
N THR A 19 13.66 4.18 -5.87
CA THR A 19 13.36 3.76 -7.24
C THR A 19 13.24 4.97 -8.19
N VAL A 20 12.70 6.10 -7.72
CA VAL A 20 12.60 7.33 -8.51
C VAL A 20 13.98 7.98 -8.72
N GLN A 21 14.79 8.05 -7.66
CA GLN A 21 16.14 8.64 -7.66
C GLN A 21 17.09 7.89 -8.60
N HIS A 22 17.08 6.57 -8.59
CA HIS A 22 18.06 5.78 -9.32
C HIS A 22 17.55 5.32 -10.69
N LYS A 23 18.00 5.99 -11.76
CA LYS A 23 17.64 5.60 -13.15
C LYS A 23 18.05 4.17 -13.51
N LYS A 24 19.11 3.62 -12.91
CA LYS A 24 19.56 2.23 -13.13
C LYS A 24 18.61 1.17 -12.57
N LEU A 25 17.79 1.52 -11.57
CA LEU A 25 16.82 0.60 -10.97
C LEU A 25 15.49 0.55 -11.75
N ARG A 26 15.36 1.18 -12.92
CA ARG A 26 14.13 1.16 -13.73
C ARG A 26 14.03 -0.09 -14.60
N THR A 27 14.09 -1.26 -13.97
CA THR A 27 13.79 -2.55 -14.60
C THR A 27 12.29 -2.82 -14.51
N PRO A 28 11.72 -3.65 -15.42
CA PRO A 28 10.30 -4.00 -15.38
C PRO A 28 9.87 -4.57 -14.02
N LEU A 29 10.71 -5.38 -13.37
CA LEU A 29 10.48 -5.93 -12.04
C LEU A 29 10.30 -4.83 -10.98
N ASN A 30 11.15 -3.81 -10.99
CA ASN A 30 11.07 -2.71 -10.00
C ASN A 30 9.85 -1.80 -10.23
N TYR A 31 9.27 -1.77 -11.42
CA TYR A 31 7.99 -1.08 -11.65
C TYR A 31 6.81 -1.81 -11.00
N ILE A 32 6.80 -3.15 -10.96
CA ILE A 32 5.77 -3.93 -10.25
C ILE A 32 5.89 -3.68 -8.73
N LEU A 33 7.11 -3.70 -8.20
CA LEU A 33 7.36 -3.36 -6.80
C LEU A 33 6.96 -1.92 -6.45
N LEU A 34 7.14 -0.98 -7.38
CA LEU A 34 6.71 0.40 -7.19
C LEU A 34 5.18 0.52 -7.14
N ASN A 35 4.47 -0.23 -8.00
CA ASN A 35 3.01 -0.28 -7.98
C ASN A 35 2.48 -0.86 -6.66
N LEU A 36 3.12 -1.94 -6.17
CA LEU A 36 2.83 -2.52 -4.86
C LEU A 36 3.07 -1.51 -3.73
N ALA A 37 4.21 -0.80 -3.73
CA ALA A 37 4.53 0.20 -2.72
C ALA A 37 3.51 1.37 -2.69
N VAL A 38 3.03 1.81 -3.86
CA VAL A 38 1.99 2.84 -3.96
C VAL A 38 0.66 2.33 -3.39
N ALA A 39 0.30 1.08 -3.66
CA ALA A 39 -0.90 0.46 -3.11
C ALA A 39 -0.85 0.31 -1.58
N GLU A 40 0.32 -0.04 -1.03
CA GLU A 40 0.49 -0.12 0.42
C GLU A 40 0.47 1.28 1.08
N LEU A 41 1.05 2.30 0.44
CA LEU A 41 0.97 3.68 0.94
C LEU A 41 -0.47 4.19 0.96
N SER A 42 -1.26 3.91 -0.07
CA SER A 42 -2.68 4.32 -0.10
C SER A 42 -3.49 3.64 1.01
N MET A 43 -3.23 2.37 1.30
CA MET A 43 -3.85 1.62 2.39
C MET A 43 -3.44 2.15 3.78
N VAL A 44 -2.17 2.54 3.97
CA VAL A 44 -1.71 3.13 5.23
C VAL A 44 -2.38 4.48 5.48
N VAL A 45 -2.49 5.32 4.44
CA VAL A 45 -3.05 6.68 4.56
C VAL A 45 -4.57 6.70 4.70
N GLY A 46 -5.29 5.79 4.01
CA GLY A 46 -6.75 5.78 3.95
C GLY A 46 -7.44 4.73 4.82
N GLY A 47 -6.81 3.57 5.04
CA GLY A 47 -7.37 2.48 5.83
C GLY A 47 -6.87 2.49 7.28
N PHE A 48 -5.59 2.21 7.48
CA PHE A 48 -5.04 1.99 8.82
C PHE A 48 -5.14 3.20 9.76
N THR A 49 -4.99 4.42 9.24
CA THR A 49 -5.16 5.68 9.98
C THR A 49 -6.59 5.89 10.47
N VAL A 50 -7.58 5.62 9.60
CA VAL A 50 -9.00 5.78 9.91
C VAL A 50 -9.42 4.73 10.94
N ILE A 51 -9.01 3.47 10.76
CA ILE A 51 -9.29 2.40 11.72
C ILE A 51 -8.63 2.70 13.08
N LEU A 52 -7.40 3.24 13.09
CA LEU A 52 -6.75 3.63 14.35
C LEU A 52 -7.52 4.75 15.05
N GLY A 53 -7.95 5.77 14.31
CA GLY A 53 -8.74 6.88 14.87
C GLY A 53 -10.05 6.42 15.49
N THR A 54 -10.79 5.54 14.78
CA THR A 54 -12.06 5.00 15.27
C THR A 54 -11.86 4.02 16.43
N ALA A 55 -10.77 3.24 16.43
CA ALA A 55 -10.41 2.36 17.55
C ALA A 55 -10.04 3.13 18.83
N LEU A 56 -9.38 4.28 18.71
CA LEU A 56 -9.03 5.13 19.86
C LEU A 56 -10.26 5.83 20.47
N GLN A 57 -11.24 6.19 19.65
CA GLN A 57 -12.47 6.84 20.10
C GLN A 57 -13.54 5.83 20.55
N GLY A 58 -13.44 4.57 20.13
CA GLY A 58 -14.40 3.51 20.48
C GLY A 58 -15.72 3.56 19.67
N TYR A 59 -15.83 4.49 18.71
CA TYR A 59 -16.94 4.61 17.78
C TYR A 59 -16.47 5.22 16.45
N PHE A 60 -17.23 4.98 15.39
CA PHE A 60 -16.88 5.47 14.06
C PHE A 60 -17.20 6.97 13.93
N PHE A 61 -16.20 7.83 14.14
CA PHE A 61 -16.42 9.28 14.17
C PHE A 61 -16.53 9.93 12.79
N LEU A 62 -16.07 9.25 11.74
CA LEU A 62 -15.91 9.82 10.39
C LEU A 62 -17.20 9.84 9.54
N SER A 63 -18.36 9.55 10.15
CA SER A 63 -19.66 9.45 9.48
C SER A 63 -19.70 8.40 8.35
N ILE A 64 -20.82 8.31 7.61
CA ILE A 64 -21.01 7.36 6.49
C ILE A 64 -19.98 7.58 5.39
N THR A 65 -19.67 8.84 5.07
CA THR A 65 -18.73 9.19 4.00
C THR A 65 -17.33 8.65 4.29
N GLY A 66 -16.86 8.75 5.54
CA GLY A 66 -15.57 8.21 5.92
C GLY A 66 -15.50 6.69 5.91
N CYS A 67 -16.59 6.01 6.27
CA CYS A 67 -16.69 4.55 6.16
C CYS A 67 -16.56 4.09 4.70
N ASN A 68 -17.24 4.78 3.78
CA ASN A 68 -17.15 4.47 2.35
C ASN A 68 -15.74 4.74 1.78
N ILE A 69 -15.08 5.82 2.22
CA ILE A 69 -13.72 6.16 1.79
C ILE A 69 -12.71 5.13 2.32
N GLU A 70 -12.81 4.77 3.60
CA GLU A 70 -11.95 3.73 4.19
C GLU A 70 -12.10 2.41 3.42
N GLY A 71 -13.33 1.96 3.19
CA GLY A 71 -13.60 0.75 2.42
C GLY A 71 -13.06 0.82 0.98
N PHE A 72 -13.18 1.97 0.32
CA PHE A 72 -12.63 2.17 -1.02
C PHE A 72 -11.10 2.02 -1.03
N PHE A 73 -10.38 2.70 -0.13
CA PHE A 73 -8.92 2.60 -0.06
C PHE A 73 -8.45 1.21 0.36
N ALA A 74 -9.17 0.54 1.26
CA ALA A 74 -8.84 -0.82 1.70
C ALA A 74 -8.94 -1.84 0.56
N ILE A 75 -10.05 -1.82 -0.19
CA ILE A 75 -10.27 -2.76 -1.29
C ILE A 75 -9.38 -2.43 -2.50
N MET A 76 -9.27 -1.15 -2.87
CA MET A 76 -8.43 -0.74 -4.00
C MET A 76 -6.95 -1.06 -3.74
N GLY A 77 -6.43 -0.75 -2.55
CA GLY A 77 -5.06 -1.07 -2.17
C GLY A 77 -4.82 -2.59 -2.14
N GLY A 78 -5.77 -3.36 -1.60
CA GLY A 78 -5.70 -4.81 -1.53
C GLY A 78 -5.67 -5.49 -2.91
N GLU A 79 -6.59 -5.11 -3.81
CA GLU A 79 -6.64 -5.64 -5.18
C GLU A 79 -5.34 -5.36 -5.94
N ILE A 80 -4.86 -4.11 -5.92
CA ILE A 80 -3.62 -3.74 -6.63
C ILE A 80 -2.42 -4.52 -6.08
N ALA A 81 -2.37 -4.72 -4.76
CA ALA A 81 -1.31 -5.50 -4.12
C ALA A 81 -1.35 -6.97 -4.57
N LEU A 82 -2.52 -7.61 -4.56
CA LEU A 82 -2.69 -9.00 -4.98
C LEU A 82 -2.31 -9.19 -6.44
N TRP A 83 -2.80 -8.33 -7.34
CA TRP A 83 -2.45 -8.39 -8.76
C TRP A 83 -0.95 -8.21 -9.00
N SER A 84 -0.31 -7.29 -8.26
CA SER A 84 1.15 -7.08 -8.37
C SER A 84 1.94 -8.31 -7.91
N LEU A 85 1.49 -9.00 -6.85
CA LEU A 85 2.10 -10.25 -6.39
C LEU A 85 1.92 -11.40 -7.38
N VAL A 86 0.76 -11.51 -8.01
CA VAL A 86 0.48 -12.51 -9.06
C VAL A 86 1.41 -12.32 -10.25
N VAL A 87 1.55 -11.08 -10.74
CA VAL A 87 2.45 -10.78 -11.86
C VAL A 87 3.90 -11.10 -11.50
N LEU A 88 4.34 -10.76 -10.28
CA LEU A 88 5.68 -11.08 -9.79
C LEU A 88 5.93 -12.60 -9.76
N ALA A 89 4.94 -13.38 -9.32
CA ALA A 89 5.03 -14.84 -9.29
C ALA A 89 5.15 -15.44 -10.71
N ILE A 90 4.39 -14.90 -11.67
CA ILE A 90 4.45 -15.33 -13.07
C ILE A 90 5.79 -14.99 -13.71
N GLU A 91 6.30 -13.76 -13.50
CA GLU A 91 7.62 -13.35 -14.00
C GLU A 91 8.71 -14.30 -13.50
N ARG A 92 8.69 -14.61 -12.19
CA ARG A 92 9.66 -15.53 -11.58
C ARG A 92 9.54 -16.96 -12.09
N TYR A 93 8.33 -17.42 -12.44
CA TYR A 93 8.11 -18.75 -13.01
C TYR A 93 8.65 -18.88 -14.44
N ILE A 94 8.55 -17.82 -15.27
CA ILE A 94 9.01 -17.85 -16.67
C ILE A 94 10.54 -17.75 -16.78
N VAL A 95 11.19 -17.10 -15.82
CA VAL A 95 12.65 -16.91 -15.80
C VAL A 95 13.40 -18.20 -15.42
N VAL A 96 12.75 -19.12 -14.70
CA VAL A 96 13.29 -20.43 -14.31
C VAL A 96 13.04 -21.44 -15.42
#